data_AF-A0A957LMB8-F1
#
_entry.id   AF-A0A957LMB8-F1
#
_cell.length_a   1.000
_cell.length_b   1.000
_cell.length_c   1.000
_cell.angle_alpha   90.00
_cell.angle_beta   90.00
_cell.angle_gamma   90.00
#
_symmetry.space_group_name_H-M   'P 1'
#
loop_
_entity.id
_entity.type
_entity.pdbx_description
1 polymer ?
#
loop_
_entity_poly.entity_id
_entity_poly.type
_entity_poly.pdbx_seq_one_letter_code
_entity_poly.pdbx_strand_id
1 'polypeptide(L)'
;MTTFSEPIPATLPSANRTGCGGRLVELLILVWVVGVSFVCQVMGWGAAALGAETTPLDAVLLQALLLAAPLLPLAFFWRAARERAVYRTLLLATLYLLVLAPARALPPTAAQAVLLAQIGLTLLFVFIVAFAGGRSAHGRAPATTWYAALGAAAVAAMPWLWRGAAGSPLDVLLALLLGLAFGAAFALAIQRTWFATLAFHTRGRGADLVTGGITAGTALLIMASALSFNGGQIMLMLALPALGWLAVALAYAGAGFDWRPPALFTGLSAAAMLALTDTDAMAIEALDPMLGWIAGAAALTALAGWIALVLVLILRRNWGSPGRPAFAAASALILWLGAVALYLFAGQPGFFGDRLFVILAGQADVGAATQVADYDARRRDVYATLVNHAEASQRDLRQTLDRFGVRYTPYYLVNAVEVEGGLLARL
;
A
#
# COMPACT_ATOMS: atom_id res chain seq x y z
N MET A 1 -50.08 -24.32 -17.44
CA MET A 1 -49.67 -22.90 -17.56
C MET A 1 -50.48 -22.11 -16.54
N THR A 2 -49.90 -21.82 -15.39
CA THR A 2 -50.47 -20.94 -14.37
C THR A 2 -49.30 -20.15 -13.78
N THR A 3 -49.15 -18.92 -14.27
CA THR A 3 -48.14 -17.95 -13.83
C THR A 3 -48.59 -17.33 -12.50
N PHE A 4 -47.98 -17.77 -11.39
CA PHE A 4 -48.01 -17.02 -10.14
C PHE A 4 -47.01 -15.87 -10.23
N SER A 5 -47.50 -14.71 -10.69
CA SER A 5 -46.80 -13.44 -10.52
C SER A 5 -47.04 -12.97 -9.09
N GLU A 6 -46.16 -13.33 -8.17
CA GLU A 6 -46.14 -12.67 -6.86
C GLU A 6 -45.76 -11.20 -7.04
N PRO A 7 -46.55 -10.24 -6.50
CA PRO A 7 -46.18 -8.85 -6.51
C PRO A 7 -45.00 -8.63 -5.57
N ILE A 8 -43.89 -8.12 -6.11
CA ILE A 8 -42.75 -7.61 -5.33
C ILE A 8 -43.31 -6.61 -4.29
N PRO A 9 -43.12 -6.81 -2.98
CA PRO A 9 -43.63 -5.88 -2.00
C PRO A 9 -42.99 -4.51 -2.21
N ALA A 10 -43.82 -3.57 -2.67
CA ALA A 10 -43.47 -2.18 -2.77
C ALA A 10 -43.31 -1.61 -1.36
N THR A 11 -42.14 -1.04 -1.09
CA THR A 11 -41.74 -0.28 0.10
C THR A 11 -41.27 -1.10 1.31
N LEU A 12 -39.96 -0.97 1.59
CA LEU A 12 -39.35 -1.35 2.86
C LEU A 12 -40.06 -0.64 4.03
N PRO A 13 -40.26 -1.29 5.19
CA PRO A 13 -40.85 -0.66 6.37
C PRO A 13 -40.09 0.62 6.75
N SER A 14 -40.82 1.65 7.19
CA SER A 14 -40.34 3.02 7.47
C SER A 14 -39.14 3.09 8.43
N ALA A 15 -39.03 2.13 9.34
CA ALA A 15 -37.94 2.02 10.32
C ALA A 15 -36.54 1.76 9.70
N ASN A 16 -36.45 1.38 8.42
CA ASN A 16 -35.20 1.08 7.72
C ASN A 16 -34.70 2.21 6.79
N ARG A 17 -35.33 3.39 6.80
CA ARG A 17 -34.90 4.53 5.96
C ARG A 17 -33.87 5.39 6.69
N THR A 18 -32.84 5.85 5.97
CA THR A 18 -31.90 6.88 6.46
C THR A 18 -32.72 8.14 6.78
N GLY A 19 -32.76 8.55 8.05
CA GLY A 19 -33.21 9.89 8.42
C GLY A 19 -32.08 10.92 8.26
N CYS A 20 -32.41 12.21 8.33
CA CYS A 20 -31.42 13.30 8.33
C CYS A 20 -30.39 13.15 9.47
N GLY A 21 -30.84 12.72 10.65
CA GLY A 21 -29.95 12.44 11.78
C GLY A 21 -28.94 11.31 11.50
N GLY A 22 -29.32 10.29 10.75
CA GLY A 22 -28.39 9.21 10.38
C GLY A 22 -27.30 9.67 9.42
N ARG A 23 -27.62 10.56 8.49
CA ARG A 23 -26.62 11.19 7.61
C ARG A 23 -25.65 12.10 8.37
N LEU A 24 -26.14 12.82 9.38
CA LEU A 24 -25.28 13.62 10.24
C LEU A 24 -24.29 12.74 11.01
N VAL A 25 -24.76 11.66 11.62
CA VAL A 25 -23.89 10.71 12.34
C VAL A 25 -22.89 10.04 11.39
N GLU A 26 -23.32 9.62 10.19
CA GLU A 26 -22.43 9.10 9.14
C GLU A 26 -21.30 10.10 8.84
N LEU A 27 -21.62 11.37 8.60
CA LEU A 27 -20.63 12.41 8.32
C LEU A 27 -19.68 12.66 9.49
N LEU A 28 -20.19 12.73 10.73
CA LEU A 28 -19.37 12.91 11.93
C LEU A 28 -18.40 11.74 12.12
N ILE A 29 -18.84 10.51 11.88
CA ILE A 29 -17.98 9.33 11.95
C ILE A 29 -16.91 9.33 10.86
N LEU A 30 -17.25 9.74 9.63
CA LEU A 30 -16.25 9.85 8.56
C LEU A 30 -15.19 10.89 8.90
N VAL A 31 -15.58 12.06 9.41
CA VAL A 31 -14.64 13.11 9.87
C VAL A 31 -13.78 12.60 11.03
N TRP A 32 -14.40 11.92 12.00
CA TRP A 32 -13.68 11.28 13.12
C TRP A 32 -12.63 10.29 12.62
N VAL A 33 -13.01 9.40 11.70
CA VAL A 33 -12.09 8.39 11.14
C VAL A 33 -10.90 9.06 10.46
N VAL A 34 -11.15 10.08 9.63
CA VAL A 34 -10.08 10.81 8.94
C VAL A 34 -9.16 11.49 9.95
N GLY A 35 -9.73 12.26 10.88
CA GLY A 35 -8.97 13.00 11.89
C GLY A 35 -8.11 12.09 12.77
N VAL A 36 -8.70 11.05 13.35
CA VAL A 36 -8.00 10.07 14.20
C VAL A 36 -6.90 9.36 13.43
N SER A 37 -7.17 8.93 12.20
CA SER A 37 -6.17 8.22 11.39
C SER A 37 -4.96 9.10 11.10
N PHE A 38 -5.14 10.34 10.65
CA PHE A 38 -4.02 11.24 10.38
C PHE A 38 -3.28 11.64 11.66
N VAL A 39 -3.99 12.01 12.73
CA VAL A 39 -3.36 12.44 13.99
C VAL A 39 -2.51 11.31 14.58
N CYS A 40 -3.05 10.10 14.69
CA CYS A 40 -2.29 8.97 15.23
C CYS A 40 -1.07 8.62 14.36
N GLN A 41 -1.22 8.62 13.03
CA GLN A 41 -0.13 8.24 12.12
C GLN A 41 0.97 9.29 12.04
N VAL A 42 0.63 10.58 12.11
CA VAL A 42 1.61 11.68 12.19
C VAL A 42 2.32 11.66 13.54
N MET A 43 1.60 11.45 14.65
CA MET A 43 2.23 11.30 15.96
C MET A 43 3.21 10.13 15.99
N GLY A 44 2.79 8.95 15.50
CA GLY A 44 3.66 7.77 15.48
C GLY A 44 4.87 7.90 14.57
N TRP A 45 4.76 8.65 13.47
CA TRP A 45 5.88 8.91 12.57
C TRP A 45 6.83 10.00 13.10
N GLY A 46 6.30 11.06 13.72
CA GLY A 46 7.09 12.17 14.23
C GLY A 46 7.64 11.99 15.64
N ALA A 47 7.20 10.98 16.38
CA ALA A 47 7.59 10.75 17.77
C ALA A 47 9.11 10.70 17.98
N ALA A 48 9.82 9.91 17.16
CA ALA A 48 11.27 9.76 17.25
C ALA A 48 12.00 11.08 17.01
N ALA A 49 11.62 11.82 15.96
CA ALA A 49 12.19 13.13 15.64
C ALA A 49 11.93 14.19 16.74
N LEU A 50 10.85 14.05 17.51
CA LEU A 50 10.50 14.94 18.62
C LEU A 50 11.04 14.47 19.99
N GLY A 51 11.76 13.34 20.04
CA GLY A 51 12.27 12.76 21.28
C GLY A 51 11.19 12.19 22.20
N ALA A 52 10.02 11.84 21.67
CA ALA A 52 8.94 11.22 22.42
C ALA A 52 9.12 9.70 22.54
N GLU A 53 8.76 9.13 23.69
CA GLU A 53 8.87 7.68 23.95
C GLU A 53 7.79 6.85 23.23
N THR A 54 6.81 7.49 22.58
CA THR A 54 5.72 6.79 21.90
C THR A 54 6.22 6.02 20.68
N THR A 55 5.94 4.73 20.61
CA THR A 55 6.34 3.88 19.50
C THR A 55 5.31 3.92 18.35
N PRO A 56 5.70 3.55 17.11
CA PRO A 56 4.74 3.40 16.00
C PRO A 56 3.65 2.37 16.29
N LEU A 57 3.94 1.36 17.12
CA LEU A 57 2.96 0.37 17.58
C LEU A 57 1.90 1.03 18.47
N ASP A 58 2.30 1.85 19.43
CA ASP A 58 1.38 2.56 20.34
C ASP A 58 0.41 3.45 19.56
N ALA A 59 0.91 4.15 18.55
CA ALA A 59 0.10 4.99 17.67
C ALA A 59 -0.95 4.17 16.90
N VAL A 60 -0.58 3.00 16.38
CA VAL A 60 -1.51 2.10 15.68
C VAL A 60 -2.56 1.52 16.63
N LEU A 61 -2.16 1.10 17.83
CA LEU A 61 -3.09 0.59 18.84
C LEU A 61 -4.07 1.67 19.33
N LEU A 62 -3.59 2.89 19.53
CA LEU A 62 -4.41 4.04 19.87
C LEU A 62 -5.41 4.36 18.75
N GLN A 63 -4.96 4.38 17.49
CA GLN A 63 -5.86 4.56 16.35
C GLN A 63 -6.92 3.46 16.32
N ALA A 64 -6.54 2.19 16.44
CA ALA A 64 -7.48 1.07 16.42
C ALA A 64 -8.53 1.20 17.54
N LEU A 65 -8.12 1.56 18.75
CA LEU A 65 -9.01 1.79 19.90
C LEU A 65 -10.00 2.93 19.63
N LEU A 66 -9.50 4.09 19.21
CA LEU A 66 -10.31 5.29 18.96
C LEU A 66 -11.28 5.11 17.78
N LEU A 67 -10.92 4.31 16.77
CA LEU A 67 -11.81 3.96 15.68
C LEU A 67 -12.83 2.90 16.09
N ALA A 68 -12.42 1.86 16.83
CA ALA A 68 -13.31 0.78 17.25
C ALA A 68 -14.39 1.25 18.23
N ALA A 69 -14.07 2.19 19.13
CA ALA A 69 -14.99 2.68 20.16
C ALA A 69 -16.36 3.15 19.61
N PRO A 70 -16.44 4.03 18.60
CA PRO A 70 -17.71 4.39 17.98
C PRO A 70 -18.18 3.37 16.93
N LEU A 71 -17.27 2.71 16.20
CA LEU A 71 -17.67 1.81 15.09
C LEU A 71 -18.32 0.52 15.57
N LEU A 72 -17.89 -0.05 16.70
CA LEU A 72 -18.46 -1.27 17.27
C LEU A 72 -19.97 -1.14 17.52
N PRO A 73 -20.45 -0.20 18.36
CA PRO A 73 -21.89 -0.09 18.61
C PRO A 73 -22.68 0.24 17.34
N LEU A 74 -22.12 1.06 16.45
CA LEU A 74 -22.78 1.43 15.19
C LEU A 74 -22.87 0.26 14.20
N ALA A 75 -21.86 -0.60 14.12
CA ALA A 75 -21.84 -1.76 13.23
C ALA A 75 -22.84 -2.86 13.62
N PHE A 76 -23.19 -2.97 14.90
CA PHE A 76 -24.10 -4.01 15.41
C PHE A 76 -25.52 -3.51 15.70
N PHE A 77 -25.67 -2.32 16.27
CA PHE A 77 -26.96 -1.84 16.78
C PHE A 77 -27.67 -0.82 15.89
N TRP A 78 -26.99 -0.25 14.88
CA TRP A 78 -27.60 0.78 14.04
C TRP A 78 -28.76 0.25 13.19
N ARG A 79 -29.95 0.87 13.25
CA ARG A 79 -31.17 0.30 12.65
C ARG A 79 -31.14 0.17 11.14
N ALA A 80 -30.70 1.22 10.43
CA ALA A 80 -30.74 1.25 8.98
C ALA A 80 -29.63 0.38 8.35
N ALA A 81 -30.03 -0.54 7.46
CA ALA A 81 -29.14 -1.57 6.93
C ALA A 81 -27.95 -1.03 6.14
N ARG A 82 -28.16 0.06 5.38
CA ARG A 82 -27.13 0.63 4.50
C ARG A 82 -26.01 1.31 5.30
N GLU A 83 -26.37 2.13 6.29
CA GLU A 83 -25.41 2.76 7.20
C GLU A 83 -24.70 1.72 8.05
N ARG A 84 -25.43 0.69 8.52
CA ARG A 84 -24.81 -0.44 9.22
C ARG A 84 -23.74 -1.12 8.36
N ALA A 85 -23.97 -1.25 7.05
CA ALA A 85 -22.99 -1.80 6.13
C ALA A 85 -21.75 -0.90 5.97
N VAL A 86 -21.92 0.43 5.99
CA VAL A 86 -20.78 1.38 6.05
C VAL A 86 -19.98 1.11 7.31
N TYR A 87 -20.61 1.15 8.49
CA TYR A 87 -19.92 0.96 9.77
C TYR A 87 -19.24 -0.40 9.89
N ARG A 88 -19.86 -1.48 9.37
CA ARG A 88 -19.23 -2.81 9.31
C ARG A 88 -18.00 -2.84 8.39
N THR A 89 -18.04 -2.13 7.26
CA THR A 89 -16.90 -2.03 6.35
C THR A 89 -15.74 -1.32 7.03
N LEU A 90 -16.02 -0.20 7.69
CA LEU A 90 -15.01 0.56 8.43
C LEU A 90 -14.47 -0.24 9.63
N LEU A 91 -15.33 -0.99 10.33
CA LEU A 91 -14.90 -1.88 11.41
C LEU A 91 -13.99 -3.00 10.92
N LEU A 92 -14.27 -3.62 9.76
CA LEU A 92 -13.37 -4.60 9.15
C LEU A 92 -12.03 -3.96 8.74
N ALA A 93 -12.03 -2.73 8.24
CA ALA A 93 -10.81 -1.99 7.95
C ALA A 93 -10.01 -1.70 9.24
N THR A 94 -10.67 -1.36 10.35
CA THR A 94 -10.04 -1.20 11.67
C THR A 94 -9.48 -2.53 12.20
N LEU A 95 -10.19 -3.64 11.96
CA LEU A 95 -9.68 -4.98 12.30
C LEU A 95 -8.42 -5.33 11.48
N TYR A 96 -8.40 -4.98 10.18
CA TYR A 96 -7.20 -5.14 9.35
C TYR A 96 -6.01 -4.35 9.93
N LEU A 97 -6.22 -3.10 10.32
CA LEU A 97 -5.21 -2.28 11.00
C LEU A 97 -4.68 -2.97 12.26
N LEU A 98 -5.56 -3.53 13.10
CA LEU A 98 -5.18 -4.24 14.31
C LEU A 98 -4.41 -5.53 14.01
N VAL A 99 -4.81 -6.29 12.98
CA VAL A 99 -4.11 -7.52 12.56
C VAL A 99 -2.70 -7.23 12.07
N LEU A 100 -2.47 -6.07 11.43
CA LEU A 100 -1.15 -5.66 10.96
C LEU A 100 -0.29 -4.99 12.05
N ALA A 101 -0.86 -4.65 13.21
CA ALA A 101 -0.14 -3.98 14.29
C ALA A 101 1.15 -4.71 14.72
N PRO A 102 1.23 -6.05 14.84
CA PRO A 102 2.46 -6.74 15.23
C PRO A 102 3.65 -6.48 14.29
N ALA A 103 3.40 -6.21 13.01
CA ALA A 103 4.48 -5.87 12.06
C ALA A 103 5.18 -4.55 12.42
N ARG A 104 4.56 -3.68 13.24
CA ARG A 104 5.15 -2.42 13.72
C ARG A 104 6.15 -2.59 14.87
N ALA A 105 6.21 -3.78 15.46
CA ALA A 105 7.22 -4.08 16.47
C ALA A 105 8.58 -4.44 15.87
N LEU A 106 8.64 -4.71 14.56
CA LEU A 106 9.89 -5.00 13.86
C LEU A 106 10.71 -3.73 13.65
N PRO A 107 12.06 -3.83 13.68
CA PRO A 107 12.93 -2.69 13.41
C PRO A 107 12.64 -2.09 12.03
N PRO A 108 12.56 -0.76 11.90
CA PRO A 108 12.27 -0.13 10.61
C PRO A 108 13.33 -0.41 9.53
N THR A 109 14.58 -0.64 9.95
CA THR A 109 15.71 -1.00 9.07
C THR A 109 15.65 -2.43 8.52
N ALA A 110 14.60 -3.19 8.85
CA ALA A 110 14.38 -4.55 8.37
C ALA A 110 13.20 -4.60 7.38
N ALA A 111 13.21 -3.72 6.36
CA ALA A 111 12.13 -3.53 5.39
C ALA A 111 11.56 -4.84 4.83
N GLN A 112 12.44 -5.76 4.39
CA GLN A 112 12.04 -7.05 3.83
C GLN A 112 11.32 -7.96 4.85
N ALA A 113 11.76 -7.94 6.11
CA ALA A 113 11.10 -8.71 7.17
C ALA A 113 9.72 -8.12 7.52
N VAL A 114 9.60 -6.79 7.51
CA VAL A 114 8.31 -6.10 7.70
C VAL A 114 7.33 -6.46 6.59
N LEU A 115 7.77 -6.39 5.31
CA LEU A 115 6.94 -6.76 4.16
C LEU A 115 6.49 -8.22 4.23
N LEU A 116 7.39 -9.15 4.58
CA LEU A 116 7.04 -10.57 4.76
C LEU A 116 6.01 -10.79 5.88
N ALA A 117 6.20 -10.13 7.02
CA ALA A 117 5.24 -10.20 8.13
C ALA A 117 3.88 -9.64 7.72
N GLN A 118 3.85 -8.48 7.04
CA GLN A 118 2.63 -7.88 6.52
C GLN A 118 1.93 -8.79 5.51
N ILE A 119 2.65 -9.44 4.59
CA ILE A 119 2.07 -10.42 3.65
C ILE A 119 1.37 -11.54 4.44
N GLY A 120 2.06 -12.16 5.41
CA GLY A 120 1.49 -13.23 6.22
C GLY A 120 0.22 -12.81 6.97
N LEU A 121 0.25 -11.63 7.60
CA LEU A 121 -0.88 -11.08 8.36
C LEU A 121 -2.05 -10.67 7.45
N THR A 122 -1.77 -10.08 6.28
CA THR A 122 -2.78 -9.74 5.28
C THR A 122 -3.44 -10.99 4.71
N LEU A 123 -2.67 -12.05 4.42
CA LEU A 123 -3.23 -13.33 3.98
C LEU A 123 -4.07 -14.01 5.06
N LEU A 124 -3.66 -13.92 6.33
CA LEU A 124 -4.47 -14.38 7.46
C LEU A 124 -5.79 -13.62 7.54
N PHE A 125 -5.78 -12.29 7.39
CA PHE A 125 -7.01 -11.49 7.34
C PHE A 125 -7.90 -11.89 6.16
N VAL A 126 -7.33 -12.05 4.96
CA VAL A 126 -8.06 -12.51 3.77
C VAL A 126 -8.71 -13.86 4.04
N PHE A 127 -7.98 -14.80 4.63
CA PHE A 127 -8.50 -16.11 5.01
C PHE A 127 -9.69 -15.97 5.98
N ILE A 128 -9.52 -15.24 7.08
CA ILE A 128 -10.59 -15.03 8.06
C ILE A 128 -11.85 -14.44 7.40
N VAL A 129 -11.72 -13.37 6.60
CA VAL A 129 -12.87 -12.71 5.94
C VAL A 129 -13.49 -13.59 4.84
N ALA A 130 -12.68 -14.37 4.14
CA ALA A 130 -13.15 -15.31 3.13
C ALA A 130 -13.97 -16.46 3.74
N PHE A 131 -13.65 -16.92 4.95
CA PHE A 131 -14.32 -18.05 5.59
C PHE A 131 -15.37 -17.67 6.66
N ALA A 132 -15.34 -16.46 7.22
CA ALA A 132 -16.26 -16.03 8.28
C ALA A 132 -17.74 -15.80 7.86
N GLY A 133 -18.14 -16.10 6.61
CA GLY A 133 -19.51 -15.86 6.15
C GLY A 133 -19.99 -16.81 5.06
N GLY A 134 -21.32 -16.97 4.97
CA GLY A 134 -21.99 -17.79 3.95
C GLY A 134 -21.65 -17.38 2.52
N ARG A 135 -21.77 -18.30 1.55
CA ARG A 135 -21.50 -18.01 0.13
C ARG A 135 -22.46 -16.94 -0.39
N SER A 136 -21.97 -15.72 -0.59
CA SER A 136 -22.72 -14.69 -1.31
C SER A 136 -22.74 -15.02 -2.81
N ALA A 137 -23.88 -14.85 -3.47
CA ALA A 137 -23.94 -14.90 -4.93
C ALA A 137 -23.06 -13.77 -5.50
N HIS A 138 -22.08 -14.12 -6.32
CA HIS A 138 -21.20 -13.17 -6.97
C HIS A 138 -21.66 -12.98 -8.41
N GLY A 139 -21.73 -11.72 -8.84
CA GLY A 139 -21.76 -11.43 -10.26
C GLY A 139 -20.44 -11.86 -10.89
N ARG A 140 -20.46 -12.12 -12.20
CA ARG A 140 -19.25 -12.34 -12.98
C ARG A 140 -18.98 -11.11 -13.81
N ALA A 141 -17.89 -10.40 -13.51
CA ALA A 141 -17.53 -9.23 -14.28
C ALA A 141 -17.19 -9.63 -15.73
N PRO A 142 -17.62 -8.85 -16.74
CA PRO A 142 -17.21 -9.06 -18.11
C PRO A 142 -15.70 -8.81 -18.26
N ALA A 143 -15.08 -9.40 -19.29
CA ALA A 143 -13.65 -9.23 -19.56
C ALA A 143 -13.25 -7.75 -19.72
N THR A 144 -14.15 -6.90 -20.23
CA THR A 144 -13.96 -5.45 -20.32
C THR A 144 -13.63 -4.80 -18.97
N THR A 145 -14.27 -5.24 -17.89
CA THR A 145 -14.03 -4.70 -16.54
C THR A 145 -12.65 -5.09 -16.02
N TRP A 146 -12.17 -6.30 -16.34
CA TRP A 146 -10.81 -6.73 -15.99
C TRP A 146 -9.74 -5.90 -16.70
N TYR A 147 -9.91 -5.65 -18.01
CA TYR A 147 -9.00 -4.78 -18.74
C TYR A 147 -9.09 -3.31 -18.27
N ALA A 148 -10.29 -2.83 -17.93
CA ALA A 148 -10.44 -1.51 -17.34
C ALA A 148 -9.73 -1.38 -15.98
N ALA A 149 -9.78 -2.43 -15.14
CA ALA A 149 -9.04 -2.48 -13.88
C ALA A 149 -7.51 -2.45 -14.11
N LEU A 150 -7.01 -3.21 -15.09
CA LEU A 150 -5.60 -3.19 -15.49
C LEU A 150 -5.14 -1.83 -16.01
N GLY A 151 -5.93 -1.20 -16.89
CA GLY A 151 -5.63 0.13 -17.42
C GLY A 151 -5.69 1.22 -16.34
N ALA A 152 -6.67 1.15 -15.44
CA ALA A 152 -6.77 2.06 -14.31
C ALA A 152 -5.58 1.93 -13.35
N ALA A 153 -5.11 0.70 -13.10
CA ALA A 153 -3.92 0.46 -12.28
C ALA A 153 -2.66 1.07 -12.92
N ALA A 154 -2.51 1.00 -14.25
CA ALA A 154 -1.41 1.66 -14.95
C ALA A 154 -1.42 3.18 -14.72
N VAL A 155 -2.60 3.82 -14.85
CA VAL A 155 -2.74 5.26 -14.60
C VAL A 155 -2.42 5.62 -13.15
N ALA A 156 -2.89 4.82 -12.19
CA ALA A 156 -2.59 5.03 -10.77
C ALA A 156 -1.09 4.83 -10.45
N ALA A 157 -0.39 3.97 -11.20
CA ALA A 157 1.05 3.74 -11.04
C ALA A 157 1.92 4.84 -11.67
N MET A 158 1.43 5.57 -12.69
CA MET A 158 2.23 6.57 -13.44
C MET A 158 2.91 7.63 -12.56
N PRO A 159 2.25 8.28 -11.58
CA PRO A 159 2.93 9.26 -10.72
C PRO A 159 4.12 8.67 -9.96
N TRP A 160 4.02 7.41 -9.57
CA TRP A 160 5.04 6.67 -8.81
C TRP A 160 6.16 6.18 -9.73
N LEU A 161 5.84 5.77 -10.95
CA LEU A 161 6.84 5.42 -11.96
C LEU A 161 7.65 6.65 -12.42
N TRP A 162 7.04 7.83 -12.39
CA TRP A 162 7.73 9.07 -12.74
C TRP A 162 8.65 9.57 -11.62
N ARG A 163 8.24 9.45 -10.35
CA ARG A 163 8.95 10.10 -9.23
C ARG A 163 9.63 9.16 -8.24
N GLY A 164 9.24 7.89 -8.27
CA GLY A 164 9.73 6.87 -7.36
C GLY A 164 10.92 6.11 -7.93
N ALA A 165 11.61 5.41 -7.03
CA ALA A 165 12.74 4.56 -7.33
C ALA A 165 12.43 3.16 -6.83
N ALA A 166 12.66 2.14 -7.66
CA ALA A 166 12.45 0.77 -7.26
C ALA A 166 13.58 0.32 -6.32
N GLY A 167 13.25 -0.37 -5.24
CA GLY A 167 14.23 -1.00 -4.33
C GLY A 167 14.99 -2.15 -5.00
N SER A 168 15.31 -3.21 -4.27
CA SER A 168 15.83 -4.44 -4.88
C SER A 168 14.72 -5.20 -5.65
N PRO A 169 15.07 -6.13 -6.56
CA PRO A 169 14.09 -7.00 -7.21
C PRO A 169 13.22 -7.79 -6.22
N LEU A 170 13.78 -8.16 -5.07
CA LEU A 170 13.04 -8.81 -3.98
C LEU A 170 12.01 -7.86 -3.36
N ASP A 171 12.36 -6.59 -3.15
CA ASP A 171 11.44 -5.59 -2.60
C ASP A 171 10.26 -5.35 -3.55
N VAL A 172 10.53 -5.27 -4.86
CA VAL A 172 9.48 -5.15 -5.88
C VAL A 172 8.56 -6.37 -5.88
N LEU A 173 9.11 -7.58 -5.75
CA LEU A 173 8.32 -8.81 -5.67
C LEU A 173 7.46 -8.84 -4.39
N LEU A 174 8.04 -8.51 -3.23
CA LEU A 174 7.32 -8.47 -1.96
C LEU A 174 6.23 -7.40 -1.96
N ALA A 175 6.52 -6.20 -2.48
CA ALA A 175 5.55 -5.13 -2.65
C ALA A 175 4.40 -5.54 -3.59
N LEU A 176 4.70 -6.26 -4.67
CA LEU A 176 3.68 -6.81 -5.57
C LEU A 176 2.78 -7.82 -4.86
N LEU A 177 3.36 -8.79 -4.14
CA LEU A 177 2.61 -9.79 -3.39
C LEU A 177 1.75 -9.15 -2.29
N LEU A 178 2.32 -8.23 -1.52
CA LEU A 178 1.63 -7.49 -0.47
C LEU A 178 0.50 -6.64 -1.05
N GLY A 179 0.76 -5.90 -2.13
CA GLY A 179 -0.24 -5.10 -2.82
C GLY A 179 -1.41 -5.93 -3.31
N LEU A 180 -1.16 -7.05 -4.01
CA LEU A 180 -2.22 -7.95 -4.47
C LEU A 180 -3.02 -8.57 -3.30
N ALA A 181 -2.34 -8.99 -2.22
CA ALA A 181 -3.00 -9.50 -1.02
C ALA A 181 -3.86 -8.42 -0.33
N PHE A 182 -3.36 -7.18 -0.25
CA PHE A 182 -4.08 -6.02 0.27
C PHE A 182 -5.31 -5.70 -0.59
N GLY A 183 -5.18 -5.71 -1.91
CA GLY A 183 -6.29 -5.51 -2.83
C GLY A 183 -7.40 -6.55 -2.62
N ALA A 184 -7.02 -7.81 -2.45
CA ALA A 184 -7.95 -8.88 -2.10
C ALA A 184 -8.60 -8.66 -0.72
N ALA A 185 -7.83 -8.29 0.31
CA ALA A 185 -8.33 -7.99 1.65
C ALA A 185 -9.40 -6.89 1.63
N PHE A 186 -9.10 -5.78 0.96
CA PHE A 186 -10.01 -4.65 0.80
C PHE A 186 -11.28 -5.06 0.06
N ALA A 187 -11.12 -5.68 -1.11
CA ALA A 187 -12.24 -6.01 -1.97
C ALA A 187 -13.16 -7.09 -1.37
N LEU A 188 -12.60 -8.04 -0.62
CA LEU A 188 -13.38 -9.03 0.13
C LEU A 188 -14.12 -8.39 1.32
N ALA A 189 -13.47 -7.49 2.05
CA ALA A 189 -14.12 -6.78 3.16
C ALA A 189 -15.37 -6.02 2.67
N ILE A 190 -15.24 -5.23 1.60
CA ILE A 190 -16.38 -4.48 1.04
C ILE A 190 -17.43 -5.39 0.38
N GLN A 191 -17.02 -6.53 -0.20
CA GLN A 191 -17.94 -7.54 -0.74
C GLN A 191 -18.83 -8.14 0.36
N ARG A 192 -18.25 -8.46 1.51
CA ARG A 192 -18.93 -9.07 2.64
C ARG A 192 -19.92 -8.13 3.33
N THR A 193 -19.69 -6.83 3.27
CA THR A 193 -20.49 -5.83 3.99
C THR A 193 -21.37 -5.02 3.04
N TRP A 194 -20.74 -4.17 2.23
CA TRP A 194 -21.39 -3.15 1.43
C TRP A 194 -22.09 -3.73 0.20
N PHE A 195 -21.38 -4.50 -0.63
CA PHE A 195 -21.98 -5.06 -1.85
C PHE A 195 -23.07 -6.09 -1.55
N ALA A 196 -22.88 -6.91 -0.51
CA ALA A 196 -23.92 -7.81 0.00
C ALA A 196 -25.21 -7.06 0.39
N THR A 197 -25.09 -5.86 0.96
CA THR A 197 -26.24 -5.03 1.35
C THR A 197 -26.89 -4.35 0.14
N LEU A 198 -26.09 -3.86 -0.81
CA LEU A 198 -26.59 -3.21 -2.02
C LEU A 198 -27.42 -4.14 -2.91
N ALA A 199 -27.17 -5.45 -2.87
CA ALA A 199 -27.96 -6.44 -3.60
C ALA A 199 -29.46 -6.40 -3.24
N PHE A 200 -29.81 -5.98 -2.01
CA PHE A 200 -31.20 -5.93 -1.53
C PHE A 200 -31.68 -4.50 -1.22
N HIS A 201 -30.77 -3.53 -1.04
CA HIS A 201 -31.08 -2.17 -0.58
C HIS A 201 -30.46 -1.06 -1.45
N THR A 202 -30.56 -1.19 -2.77
CA THR A 202 -30.17 -0.13 -3.71
C THR A 202 -31.05 1.12 -3.60
N ARG A 203 -30.47 2.31 -3.82
CA ARG A 203 -31.22 3.57 -4.05
C ARG A 203 -30.96 4.15 -5.43
N GLY A 204 -30.59 3.29 -6.36
CA GLY A 204 -30.15 3.68 -7.68
C GLY A 204 -28.64 3.89 -7.76
N ARG A 205 -28.12 3.60 -8.95
CA ARG A 205 -26.68 3.46 -9.20
C ARG A 205 -25.87 4.70 -8.84
N GLY A 206 -26.40 5.91 -9.06
CA GLY A 206 -25.71 7.15 -8.73
C GLY A 206 -25.47 7.30 -7.21
N ALA A 207 -26.52 7.13 -6.41
CA ALA A 207 -26.42 7.20 -4.95
C ALA A 207 -25.50 6.10 -4.39
N ASP A 208 -25.57 4.89 -4.97
CA ASP A 208 -24.77 3.75 -4.57
C ASP A 208 -23.28 3.92 -4.89
N LEU A 209 -22.96 4.54 -6.04
CA LEU A 209 -21.59 4.93 -6.39
C LEU A 209 -21.04 6.01 -5.44
N VAL A 210 -21.84 7.04 -5.12
CA VAL A 210 -21.38 8.13 -4.24
C VAL A 210 -21.10 7.61 -2.83
N THR A 211 -22.07 6.97 -2.18
CA THR A 211 -21.88 6.48 -0.80
C THR A 211 -20.91 5.31 -0.76
N GLY A 212 -20.94 4.45 -1.78
CA GLY A 212 -20.02 3.32 -1.88
C GLY A 212 -18.59 3.79 -2.04
N GLY A 213 -18.33 4.78 -2.89
CA GLY A 213 -16.98 5.32 -3.05
C GLY A 213 -16.46 6.06 -1.83
N ILE A 214 -17.32 6.79 -1.09
CA ILE A 214 -16.95 7.34 0.23
C ILE A 214 -16.57 6.21 1.19
N THR A 215 -17.41 5.19 1.30
CA THR A 215 -17.17 4.03 2.17
C THR A 215 -15.86 3.30 1.80
N ALA A 216 -15.67 3.05 0.52
CA ALA A 216 -14.48 2.42 -0.04
C ALA A 216 -13.23 3.27 0.19
N GLY A 217 -13.30 4.58 -0.06
CA GLY A 217 -12.20 5.50 0.14
C GLY A 217 -11.80 5.59 1.62
N THR A 218 -12.78 5.70 2.52
CA THR A 218 -12.50 5.71 3.97
C THR A 218 -11.99 4.36 4.48
N ALA A 219 -12.48 3.24 3.95
CA ALA A 219 -11.91 1.93 4.26
C ALA A 219 -10.45 1.81 3.77
N LEU A 220 -10.16 2.25 2.54
CA LEU A 220 -8.81 2.33 2.00
C LEU A 220 -7.91 3.24 2.85
N LEU A 221 -8.42 4.35 3.37
CA LEU A 221 -7.68 5.23 4.28
C LEU A 221 -7.21 4.48 5.54
N ILE A 222 -8.14 3.79 6.22
CA ILE A 222 -7.83 3.03 7.43
C ILE A 222 -6.87 1.88 7.11
N MET A 223 -7.11 1.14 6.02
CA MET A 223 -6.24 0.00 5.69
C MET A 223 -4.86 0.46 5.21
N ALA A 224 -4.77 1.57 4.49
CA ALA A 224 -3.51 2.18 4.04
C ALA A 224 -2.63 2.62 5.21
N SER A 225 -3.24 3.07 6.31
CA SER A 225 -2.49 3.46 7.52
C SER A 225 -1.73 2.28 8.15
N ALA A 226 -2.04 1.04 7.76
CA ALA A 226 -1.37 -0.17 8.24
C ALA A 226 -0.32 -0.75 7.26
N LEU A 227 -0.40 -0.39 5.97
CA LEU A 227 0.25 -1.13 4.87
C LEU A 227 1.75 -0.82 4.67
N SER A 228 2.25 0.31 5.18
CA SER A 228 3.66 0.73 5.08
C SER A 228 4.19 1.14 6.46
N PHE A 229 5.48 1.48 6.57
CA PHE A 229 6.13 2.00 7.77
C PHE A 229 6.90 3.29 7.46
N ASN A 230 7.55 3.90 8.47
CA ASN A 230 8.39 5.11 8.36
C ASN A 230 7.76 6.27 7.54
N GLY A 231 6.48 6.56 7.74
CA GLY A 231 5.82 7.68 7.05
C GLY A 231 5.27 7.36 5.66
N GLY A 232 5.71 6.27 5.01
CA GLY A 232 5.12 5.81 3.74
C GLY A 232 3.61 5.55 3.83
N GLN A 233 3.14 5.16 5.02
CA GLN A 233 1.71 5.01 5.35
C GLN A 233 0.89 6.29 5.09
N ILE A 234 1.45 7.47 5.37
CA ILE A 234 0.77 8.76 5.20
C ILE A 234 0.60 9.06 3.71
N MET A 235 1.60 8.70 2.89
CA MET A 235 1.55 8.86 1.44
C MET A 235 0.47 7.95 0.84
N LEU A 236 0.38 6.70 1.31
CA LEU A 236 -0.68 5.77 0.92
C LEU A 236 -2.05 6.26 1.39
N MET A 237 -2.16 6.82 2.60
CA MET A 237 -3.38 7.42 3.13
C MET A 237 -3.84 8.65 2.33
N LEU A 238 -2.93 9.36 1.67
CA LEU A 238 -3.31 10.46 0.78
C LEU A 238 -3.76 9.94 -0.60
N ALA A 239 -3.08 8.92 -1.14
CA ALA A 239 -3.29 8.42 -2.50
C ALA A 239 -4.48 7.44 -2.63
N LEU A 240 -4.50 6.38 -1.82
CA LEU A 240 -5.44 5.26 -1.99
C LEU A 240 -6.92 5.62 -1.81
N PRO A 241 -7.33 6.49 -0.85
CA PRO A 241 -8.75 6.80 -0.65
C PRO A 241 -9.45 7.35 -1.89
N ALA A 242 -8.73 8.13 -2.70
CA ALA A 242 -9.28 8.72 -3.92
C ALA A 242 -9.65 7.65 -4.98
N LEU A 243 -9.03 6.46 -4.92
CA LEU A 243 -9.31 5.35 -5.83
C LEU A 243 -10.60 4.59 -5.49
N GLY A 244 -11.19 4.86 -4.31
CA GLY A 244 -12.36 4.13 -3.79
C GLY A 244 -13.59 4.16 -4.71
N TRP A 245 -13.89 5.29 -5.35
CA TRP A 245 -15.02 5.39 -6.29
C TRP A 245 -14.82 4.53 -7.54
N LEU A 246 -13.61 4.53 -8.10
CA LEU A 246 -13.31 3.70 -9.26
C LEU A 246 -13.32 2.22 -8.91
N ALA A 247 -12.80 1.84 -7.73
CA ALA A 247 -12.91 0.47 -7.24
C ALA A 247 -14.38 0.01 -7.14
N VAL A 248 -15.26 0.84 -6.58
CA VAL A 248 -16.69 0.52 -6.51
C VAL A 248 -17.35 0.44 -7.89
N ALA A 249 -16.94 1.29 -8.84
CA ALA A 249 -17.44 1.23 -10.21
C ALA A 249 -17.02 -0.07 -10.93
N LEU A 250 -15.77 -0.48 -10.75
CA LEU A 250 -15.21 -1.73 -11.28
C LEU A 250 -15.84 -2.98 -10.66
N ALA A 251 -16.51 -2.86 -9.51
CA ALA A 251 -17.21 -3.97 -8.89
C ALA A 251 -18.53 -4.35 -9.59
N TYR A 252 -19.12 -3.44 -10.38
CA TYR A 252 -20.39 -3.73 -11.05
C TYR A 252 -20.23 -4.85 -12.09
N ALA A 253 -21.11 -5.84 -12.00
CA ALA A 253 -21.23 -6.93 -12.95
C ALA A 253 -22.67 -6.98 -13.53
N GLY A 254 -22.87 -7.75 -14.60
CA GLY A 254 -24.18 -7.81 -15.29
C GLY A 254 -25.34 -8.13 -14.34
N ALA A 255 -25.14 -9.06 -13.40
CA ALA A 255 -26.03 -9.29 -12.27
C ALA A 255 -25.21 -9.20 -10.96
N GLY A 256 -25.44 -8.17 -10.16
CA GLY A 256 -24.78 -7.99 -8.86
C GLY A 256 -23.37 -7.40 -8.95
N PHE A 257 -22.47 -7.91 -8.10
CA PHE A 257 -21.12 -7.37 -7.92
C PHE A 257 -20.05 -8.48 -7.97
N ASP A 258 -18.89 -8.15 -8.55
CA ASP A 258 -17.69 -8.98 -8.58
C ASP A 258 -16.54 -8.21 -7.90
N TRP A 259 -15.97 -8.78 -6.84
CA TRP A 259 -14.93 -8.13 -6.05
C TRP A 259 -13.54 -8.25 -6.70
N ARG A 260 -13.37 -9.11 -7.70
CA ARG A 260 -12.03 -9.43 -8.21
C ARG A 260 -11.41 -8.31 -9.07
N PRO A 261 -12.14 -7.64 -9.98
CA PRO A 261 -11.60 -6.49 -10.69
C PRO A 261 -11.15 -5.35 -9.77
N PRO A 262 -11.92 -4.91 -8.75
CA PRO A 262 -11.41 -3.91 -7.82
C PRO A 262 -10.23 -4.41 -6.99
N ALA A 263 -10.17 -5.70 -6.63
CA ALA A 263 -9.00 -6.27 -5.94
C ALA A 263 -7.73 -6.14 -6.77
N LEU A 264 -7.80 -6.47 -8.07
CA LEU A 264 -6.67 -6.33 -8.97
C LEU A 264 -6.24 -4.86 -9.12
N PHE A 265 -7.21 -3.96 -9.30
CA PHE A 265 -6.95 -2.53 -9.47
C PHE A 265 -6.30 -1.92 -8.22
N THR A 266 -6.91 -2.08 -7.04
CA THR A 266 -6.36 -1.50 -5.81
C THR A 266 -5.08 -2.20 -5.40
N GLY A 267 -4.94 -3.49 -5.67
CA GLY A 267 -3.75 -4.25 -5.34
C GLY A 267 -2.53 -3.88 -6.18
N LEU A 268 -2.70 -3.75 -7.50
CA LEU A 268 -1.62 -3.26 -8.38
C LEU A 268 -1.26 -1.80 -8.10
N SER A 269 -2.25 -0.97 -7.78
CA SER A 269 -2.01 0.43 -7.40
C SER A 269 -1.18 0.50 -6.11
N ALA A 270 -1.57 -0.24 -5.06
CA ALA A 270 -0.81 -0.31 -3.81
C ALA A 270 0.58 -0.93 -4.01
N ALA A 271 0.70 -1.96 -4.85
CA ALA A 271 1.98 -2.57 -5.19
C ALA A 271 2.94 -1.56 -5.82
N ALA A 272 2.48 -0.77 -6.79
CA ALA A 272 3.30 0.26 -7.41
C ALA A 272 3.76 1.32 -6.39
N MET A 273 2.86 1.75 -5.51
CA MET A 273 3.18 2.72 -4.46
C MET A 273 4.23 2.18 -3.49
N LEU A 274 4.08 0.92 -3.04
CA LEU A 274 5.02 0.27 -2.13
C LEU A 274 6.37 0.01 -2.80
N ALA A 275 6.37 -0.47 -4.05
CA ALA A 275 7.59 -0.89 -4.74
C ALA A 275 8.49 0.29 -5.14
N LEU A 276 7.91 1.47 -5.34
CA LEU A 276 8.59 2.67 -5.85
C LEU A 276 8.81 3.73 -4.77
N THR A 277 8.53 3.39 -3.52
CA THR A 277 8.74 4.24 -2.35
C THR A 277 9.82 3.58 -1.50
N ASP A 278 10.98 4.21 -1.40
CA ASP A 278 11.96 3.84 -0.39
C ASP A 278 11.53 4.45 0.96
N THR A 279 11.16 3.60 1.90
CA THR A 279 10.68 4.00 3.23
C THR A 279 11.79 4.44 4.17
N ASP A 280 13.05 4.09 3.90
CA ASP A 280 14.16 4.47 4.78
C ASP A 280 14.49 5.95 4.61
N ALA A 281 14.43 6.47 3.39
CA ALA A 281 14.54 7.90 3.11
C ALA A 281 13.26 8.71 3.43
N MET A 282 12.20 8.08 3.96
CA MET A 282 10.99 8.77 4.47
C MET A 282 11.05 9.07 5.97
N ALA A 283 12.10 8.66 6.68
CA ALA A 283 12.32 9.06 8.06
C ALA A 283 12.46 10.59 8.14
N ILE A 284 11.77 11.24 9.09
CA ILE A 284 11.84 12.70 9.24
C ILE A 284 13.27 13.14 9.55
N GLU A 285 14.03 12.33 10.30
CA GLU A 285 15.42 12.61 10.64
C GLU A 285 16.34 12.66 9.40
N ALA A 286 15.95 12.03 8.30
CA ALA A 286 16.73 12.04 7.07
C ALA A 286 16.68 13.41 6.36
N LEU A 287 15.66 14.25 6.62
CA LEU A 287 15.44 15.55 5.96
C LEU A 287 15.57 15.48 4.42
N ASP A 288 15.20 14.35 3.84
CA ASP A 288 15.46 14.07 2.43
C ASP A 288 14.43 14.79 1.52
N PRO A 289 14.87 15.52 0.47
CA PRO A 289 13.97 16.09 -0.54
C PRO A 289 12.99 15.08 -1.16
N MET A 290 13.32 13.78 -1.15
CA MET A 290 12.48 12.67 -1.63
C MET A 290 11.08 12.70 -1.05
N LEU A 291 10.91 13.17 0.19
CA LEU A 291 9.62 13.29 0.86
C LEU A 291 8.66 14.19 0.08
N GLY A 292 9.15 15.32 -0.44
CA GLY A 292 8.35 16.22 -1.28
C GLY A 292 7.97 15.61 -2.62
N TRP A 293 8.88 14.83 -3.23
CA TRP A 293 8.63 14.16 -4.50
C TRP A 293 7.52 13.11 -4.38
N ILE A 294 7.60 12.27 -3.36
CA ILE A 294 6.63 11.21 -3.08
C ILE A 294 5.28 11.79 -2.62
N ALA A 295 5.29 12.82 -1.77
CA ALA A 295 4.05 13.53 -1.42
C ALA A 295 3.34 14.09 -2.67
N GLY A 296 4.09 14.62 -3.63
CA GLY A 296 3.53 15.05 -4.89
C GLY A 296 3.04 13.89 -5.78
N ALA A 297 3.67 12.71 -5.75
CA ALA A 297 3.15 11.51 -6.43
C ALA A 297 1.81 11.05 -5.83
N ALA A 298 1.71 11.08 -4.50
CA ALA A 298 0.47 10.80 -3.78
C ALA A 298 -0.64 11.81 -4.12
N ALA A 299 -0.31 13.11 -4.16
CA ALA A 299 -1.25 14.16 -4.56
C ALA A 299 -1.73 14.03 -6.00
N LEU A 300 -0.84 13.70 -6.96
CA LEU A 300 -1.22 13.43 -8.35
C LEU A 300 -2.13 12.20 -8.47
N THR A 301 -1.87 11.16 -7.67
CA THR A 301 -2.73 9.98 -7.63
C THR A 301 -4.11 10.32 -7.05
N ALA A 302 -4.16 11.14 -5.99
CA ALA A 302 -5.41 11.61 -5.41
C ALA A 302 -6.23 12.43 -6.43
N LEU A 303 -5.57 13.34 -7.16
CA LEU A 303 -6.19 14.12 -8.23
C LEU A 303 -6.74 13.21 -9.34
N ALA A 304 -5.96 12.22 -9.79
CA ALA A 304 -6.41 11.23 -10.77
C ALA A 304 -7.64 10.45 -10.28
N GLY A 305 -7.67 10.07 -8.99
CA GLY A 305 -8.83 9.42 -8.36
C GLY A 305 -10.08 10.32 -8.34
N TRP A 306 -9.94 11.62 -8.07
CA TRP A 306 -11.05 12.57 -8.11
C TRP A 306 -11.56 12.85 -9.53
N ILE A 307 -10.67 12.90 -10.52
CA ILE A 307 -11.06 12.96 -11.94
C ILE A 307 -11.82 11.67 -12.31
N ALA A 308 -11.32 10.51 -11.87
CA ALA A 308 -11.97 9.24 -12.07
C ALA A 308 -13.36 9.18 -11.42
N LEU A 309 -13.56 9.80 -10.26
CA LEU A 309 -14.89 9.97 -9.65
C LEU A 309 -15.87 10.67 -10.61
N VAL A 310 -15.48 11.81 -11.19
CA VAL A 310 -16.35 12.54 -12.14
C VAL A 310 -16.69 11.65 -13.32
N LEU A 311 -15.68 10.96 -13.89
CA LEU A 311 -15.87 10.04 -15.01
C LEU A 311 -16.79 8.86 -14.65
N VAL A 312 -16.63 8.28 -13.46
CA VAL A 312 -17.45 7.18 -12.93
C VAL A 312 -18.91 7.60 -12.84
N LEU A 313 -19.20 8.82 -12.38
CA LEU A 313 -20.56 9.33 -12.25
C LEU A 313 -21.20 9.68 -13.61
N ILE A 314 -20.43 10.19 -14.56
CA ILE A 314 -20.89 10.43 -15.94
C ILE A 314 -21.21 9.10 -16.63
N LEU A 315 -20.29 8.14 -16.57
CA LEU A 315 -20.40 6.82 -17.20
C LEU A 315 -21.19 5.81 -16.37
N ARG A 316 -21.93 6.27 -15.33
CA ARG A 316 -22.59 5.38 -14.36
C ARG A 316 -23.45 4.29 -15.00
N ARG A 317 -24.10 4.57 -16.13
CA ARG A 317 -24.97 3.60 -16.81
C ARG A 317 -24.22 2.45 -17.49
N ASN A 318 -22.95 2.65 -17.81
CA ASN A 318 -22.16 1.73 -18.63
C ASN A 318 -21.32 0.73 -17.80
N TRP A 319 -21.16 0.94 -16.49
CA TRP A 319 -20.43 0.00 -15.64
C TRP A 319 -21.13 -1.36 -15.55
N GLY A 320 -20.36 -2.43 -15.63
CA GLY A 320 -20.83 -3.81 -15.61
C GLY A 320 -21.48 -4.30 -16.91
N SER A 321 -21.56 -3.46 -17.95
CA SER A 321 -22.09 -3.89 -19.25
C SER A 321 -21.04 -4.64 -20.09
N PRO A 322 -21.46 -5.64 -20.88
CA PRO A 322 -20.57 -6.26 -21.86
C PRO A 322 -20.24 -5.24 -22.95
N GLY A 323 -19.00 -4.76 -22.96
CA GLY A 323 -18.48 -3.86 -23.98
C GLY A 323 -17.64 -4.59 -25.04
N ARG A 324 -16.70 -3.88 -25.67
CA ARG A 324 -15.74 -4.44 -26.63
C ARG A 324 -14.43 -4.82 -25.92
N PRO A 325 -14.22 -6.11 -25.55
CA PRO A 325 -13.06 -6.52 -24.75
C PRO A 325 -11.73 -6.26 -25.44
N ALA A 326 -11.65 -6.46 -26.77
CA ALA A 326 -10.43 -6.20 -27.54
C ALA A 326 -10.00 -4.72 -27.46
N PHE A 327 -10.96 -3.79 -27.53
CA PHE A 327 -10.67 -2.36 -27.38
C PHE A 327 -10.17 -2.05 -25.97
N ALA A 328 -10.86 -2.56 -24.94
CA ALA A 328 -10.44 -2.36 -23.55
C ALA A 328 -9.04 -2.95 -23.27
N ALA A 329 -8.75 -4.13 -23.81
CA ALA A 329 -7.44 -4.76 -23.71
C ALA A 329 -6.34 -3.94 -24.42
N ALA A 330 -6.61 -3.46 -25.64
CA ALA A 330 -5.68 -2.59 -26.37
C ALA A 330 -5.42 -1.29 -25.61
N SER A 331 -6.46 -0.65 -25.05
CA SER A 331 -6.30 0.54 -24.21
C SER A 331 -5.47 0.25 -22.96
N ALA A 332 -5.72 -0.86 -22.27
CA ALA A 332 -4.93 -1.26 -21.10
C ALA A 332 -3.47 -1.49 -21.45
N LEU A 333 -3.20 -2.16 -22.58
CA LEU A 333 -1.84 -2.38 -23.09
C LEU A 333 -1.14 -1.05 -23.40
N ILE A 334 -1.80 -0.15 -24.12
CA ILE A 334 -1.24 1.17 -24.44
C ILE A 334 -0.92 1.96 -23.17
N LEU A 335 -1.79 1.92 -22.15
CA LEU A 335 -1.54 2.60 -20.88
C LEU A 335 -0.33 2.02 -20.15
N TRP A 336 -0.16 0.69 -20.13
CA TRP A 336 1.03 0.06 -19.54
C TRP A 336 2.30 0.34 -20.36
N LEU A 337 2.24 0.31 -21.69
CA LEU A 337 3.37 0.70 -22.53
C LEU A 337 3.77 2.17 -22.28
N GLY A 338 2.79 3.06 -22.14
CA GLY A 338 3.01 4.45 -21.75
C GLY A 338 3.62 4.59 -20.35
N ALA A 339 3.16 3.78 -19.39
CA ALA A 339 3.71 3.76 -18.04
C ALA A 339 5.18 3.26 -18.01
N VAL A 340 5.49 2.23 -18.79
CA VAL A 340 6.87 1.73 -18.96
C VAL A 340 7.75 2.78 -19.65
N ALA A 341 7.26 3.41 -20.72
CA ALA A 341 7.98 4.50 -21.37
C ALA A 341 8.22 5.67 -20.42
N LEU A 342 7.22 6.05 -19.61
CA LEU A 342 7.35 7.08 -18.59
C LEU A 342 8.46 6.75 -17.58
N TYR A 343 8.52 5.50 -17.10
CA TYR A 343 9.57 5.04 -16.19
C TYR A 343 10.96 5.11 -16.83
N LEU A 344 11.10 4.64 -18.08
CA LEU A 344 12.38 4.56 -18.77
C LEU A 344 12.94 5.93 -19.19
N PHE A 345 12.08 6.86 -19.59
CA PHE A 345 12.51 8.15 -20.17
C PHE A 345 12.39 9.35 -19.24
N ALA A 346 11.52 9.29 -18.22
CA ALA A 346 11.30 10.40 -17.31
C ALA A 346 11.40 10.01 -15.81
N GLY A 347 11.40 8.71 -15.51
CA GLY A 347 11.52 8.18 -14.15
C GLY A 347 12.98 7.96 -13.73
N GLN A 348 13.14 7.15 -12.68
CA GLN A 348 14.44 6.70 -12.17
C GLN A 348 14.64 5.21 -12.49
N PRO A 349 15.05 4.86 -13.72
CA PRO A 349 15.22 3.47 -14.12
C PRO A 349 16.38 2.81 -13.37
N GLY A 350 16.13 1.65 -12.78
CA GLY A 350 17.12 0.89 -12.02
C GLY A 350 16.55 0.27 -10.74
N PHE A 351 17.36 -0.56 -10.10
CA PHE A 351 17.09 -1.12 -8.78
C PHE A 351 18.06 -0.52 -7.77
N PHE A 352 17.52 0.02 -6.68
CA PHE A 352 18.23 0.74 -5.63
C PHE A 352 18.06 0.02 -4.29
N GLY A 353 18.43 -1.27 -4.25
CA GLY A 353 18.30 -2.10 -3.07
C GLY A 353 19.31 -1.78 -1.97
N ASP A 354 19.10 -2.40 -0.80
CA ASP A 354 19.95 -2.27 0.39
C ASP A 354 21.43 -2.52 0.11
N ARG A 355 22.26 -1.74 0.81
CA ARG A 355 23.72 -1.88 0.81
C ARG A 355 24.21 -2.07 2.23
N LEU A 356 25.12 -3.03 2.41
CA LEU A 356 25.71 -3.34 3.70
C LEU A 356 27.16 -2.87 3.71
N PHE A 357 27.49 -1.96 4.61
CA PHE A 357 28.87 -1.52 4.81
C PHE A 357 29.52 -2.33 5.93
N VAL A 358 30.27 -3.37 5.55
CA VAL A 358 30.91 -4.31 6.50
C VAL A 358 32.29 -3.80 6.84
N ILE A 359 32.49 -3.33 8.07
CA ILE A 359 33.81 -2.89 8.57
C ILE A 359 34.48 -4.07 9.27
N LEU A 360 35.67 -4.45 8.82
CA LEU A 360 36.43 -5.54 9.42
C LEU A 360 37.07 -5.06 10.73
N ALA A 361 37.03 -5.91 11.75
CA ALA A 361 37.53 -5.57 13.09
C ALA A 361 39.05 -5.30 13.12
N GLY A 362 39.83 -6.02 12.30
CA GLY A 362 41.28 -5.81 12.21
C GLY A 362 41.62 -4.60 11.35
N GLN A 363 42.24 -3.58 11.92
CA GLN A 363 42.68 -2.38 11.20
C GLN A 363 44.20 -2.40 11.00
N ALA A 364 44.68 -1.75 9.94
CA ALA A 364 46.11 -1.68 9.67
C ALA A 364 46.79 -0.70 10.64
N ASP A 365 47.95 -1.08 11.18
CA ASP A 365 48.78 -0.17 11.97
C ASP A 365 49.72 0.62 11.06
N VAL A 366 49.54 1.94 11.02
CA VAL A 366 50.35 2.88 10.24
C VAL A 366 51.36 3.65 11.09
N GLY A 367 51.52 3.28 12.37
CA GLY A 367 52.40 3.96 13.32
C GLY A 367 53.86 4.01 12.87
N ALA A 368 54.34 2.96 12.19
CA ALA A 368 55.71 2.91 11.66
C ALA A 368 56.01 4.01 10.64
N ALA A 369 55.00 4.48 9.89
CA ALA A 369 55.18 5.50 8.87
C ALA A 369 55.54 6.89 9.44
N THR A 370 55.34 7.10 10.76
CA THR A 370 55.75 8.35 11.44
C THR A 370 57.25 8.59 11.40
N GLN A 371 58.05 7.53 11.28
CA GLN A 371 59.51 7.59 11.23
C GLN A 371 60.05 7.92 9.83
N VAL A 372 59.20 7.90 8.80
CA VAL A 372 59.60 8.21 7.43
C VAL A 372 59.60 9.72 7.25
N ALA A 373 60.78 10.32 7.06
CA ALA A 373 60.95 11.77 6.96
C ALA A 373 60.36 12.34 5.65
N ASP A 374 60.64 11.68 4.52
CA ASP A 374 60.18 12.10 3.20
C ASP A 374 58.66 11.93 3.04
N TYR A 375 57.98 13.00 2.61
CA TYR A 375 56.52 13.03 2.52
C TYR A 375 55.96 12.03 1.51
N ASP A 376 56.56 11.93 0.33
CA ASP A 376 56.08 11.06 -0.74
C ASP A 376 56.39 9.58 -0.44
N ALA A 377 57.51 9.30 0.22
CA ALA A 377 57.83 7.98 0.74
C ALA A 377 56.84 7.56 1.83
N ARG A 378 56.55 8.44 2.79
CA ARG A 378 55.59 8.17 3.87
C ARG A 378 54.18 7.92 3.34
N ARG A 379 53.72 8.72 2.38
CA ARG A 379 52.40 8.53 1.77
C ARG A 379 52.29 7.19 1.03
N ARG A 380 53.35 6.80 0.31
CA ARG A 380 53.41 5.48 -0.36
C ARG A 380 53.42 4.33 0.64
N ASP A 381 54.15 4.47 1.74
CA ASP A 381 54.23 3.46 2.81
C ASP A 381 52.88 3.25 3.50
N VAL A 382 52.19 4.34 3.88
CA VAL A 382 50.83 4.30 4.44
C VAL A 382 49.84 3.66 3.46
N TYR A 383 49.87 4.08 2.20
CA TYR A 383 48.99 3.53 1.16
C TYR A 383 49.20 2.03 0.99
N ALA A 384 50.47 1.59 0.83
CA ALA A 384 50.80 0.18 0.68
C ALA A 384 50.38 -0.65 1.89
N THR A 385 50.61 -0.13 3.10
CA THR A 385 50.24 -0.79 4.36
C THR A 385 48.72 -1.01 4.45
N LEU A 386 47.93 0.02 4.17
CA LEU A 386 46.47 -0.07 4.18
C LEU A 386 45.93 -1.03 3.11
N VAL A 387 46.44 -0.93 1.87
CA VAL A 387 46.00 -1.79 0.77
C VAL A 387 46.35 -3.25 1.03
N ASN A 388 47.59 -3.55 1.42
CA ASN A 388 48.02 -4.93 1.68
C ASN A 388 47.22 -5.56 2.83
N HIS A 389 46.97 -4.80 3.89
CA HIS A 389 46.17 -5.27 5.03
C HIS A 389 44.72 -5.54 4.61
N ALA A 390 44.11 -4.61 3.86
CA ALA A 390 42.75 -4.77 3.37
C ALA A 390 42.61 -5.97 2.41
N GLU A 391 43.51 -6.13 1.44
CA GLU A 391 43.50 -7.27 0.52
C GLU A 391 43.67 -8.61 1.24
N ALA A 392 44.53 -8.66 2.26
CA ALA A 392 44.74 -9.87 3.04
C ALA A 392 43.54 -10.23 3.91
N SER A 393 43.00 -9.25 4.66
CA SER A 393 41.91 -9.47 5.61
C SER A 393 40.54 -9.64 4.94
N GLN A 394 40.30 -8.98 3.81
CA GLN A 394 39.03 -9.08 3.08
C GLN A 394 38.95 -10.32 2.17
N ARG A 395 40.05 -11.07 1.98
CA ARG A 395 40.15 -12.15 0.99
C ARG A 395 39.04 -13.19 1.10
N ASP A 396 38.82 -13.73 2.29
CA ASP A 396 37.87 -14.83 2.50
C ASP A 396 36.42 -14.36 2.30
N LEU A 397 36.11 -13.14 2.77
CA LEU A 397 34.80 -12.51 2.57
C LEU A 397 34.54 -12.29 1.07
N ARG A 398 35.52 -11.72 0.35
CA ARG A 398 35.43 -11.47 -1.08
C ARG A 398 35.23 -12.76 -1.88
N GLN A 399 35.99 -13.81 -1.58
CA GLN A 399 35.83 -15.13 -2.20
C GLN A 399 34.43 -15.72 -1.96
N THR A 400 33.88 -15.52 -0.76
CA THR A 400 32.52 -15.96 -0.44
C THR A 400 31.50 -15.20 -1.28
N LEU A 401 31.62 -13.87 -1.35
CA LEU A 401 30.74 -13.02 -2.16
C LEU A 401 30.84 -13.36 -3.66
N ASP A 402 32.05 -13.56 -4.17
CA ASP A 402 32.31 -14.00 -5.55
C ASP A 402 31.63 -15.36 -5.85
N ARG A 403 31.71 -16.31 -4.92
CA ARG A 403 31.07 -17.64 -5.05
C ARG A 403 29.55 -17.55 -5.15
N PHE A 404 28.93 -16.61 -4.44
CA PHE A 404 27.49 -16.38 -4.47
C PHE A 404 27.06 -15.37 -5.54
N GLY A 405 28.00 -14.82 -6.32
CA GLY A 405 27.72 -13.82 -7.36
C GLY A 405 27.20 -12.49 -6.80
N VAL A 406 27.53 -12.17 -5.55
CA VAL A 406 27.12 -10.93 -4.89
C VAL A 406 28.12 -9.84 -5.25
N ARG A 407 27.62 -8.71 -5.77
CA ARG A 407 28.47 -7.56 -6.11
C ARG A 407 28.94 -6.85 -4.85
N TYR A 408 30.18 -6.39 -4.85
CA TYR A 408 30.76 -5.67 -3.73
C TYR A 408 31.81 -4.65 -4.17
N THR A 409 32.02 -3.64 -3.33
CA THR A 409 33.07 -2.63 -3.47
C THR A 409 34.01 -2.69 -2.27
N PRO A 410 35.30 -3.04 -2.43
CA PRO A 410 36.26 -3.05 -1.34
C PRO A 410 36.82 -1.65 -1.05
N TYR A 411 36.98 -1.33 0.23
CA TYR A 411 37.53 -0.07 0.73
C TYR A 411 38.73 -0.35 1.64
N TYR A 412 39.91 0.10 1.22
CA TYR A 412 41.15 -0.12 1.98
C TYR A 412 41.35 0.88 3.13
N LEU A 413 40.77 2.08 3.05
CA LEU A 413 40.98 3.16 4.02
C LEU A 413 40.44 2.84 5.43
N VAL A 414 39.27 2.21 5.50
CA VAL A 414 38.61 1.84 6.76
C VAL A 414 38.53 0.32 6.94
N ASN A 415 39.27 -0.41 6.09
CA ASN A 415 39.16 -1.86 5.93
C ASN A 415 37.71 -2.36 5.92
N ALA A 416 36.96 -1.93 4.91
CA ALA A 416 35.54 -2.27 4.77
C ALA A 416 35.21 -2.84 3.40
N VAL A 417 34.10 -3.57 3.32
CA VAL A 417 33.51 -4.07 2.08
C VAL A 417 32.06 -3.61 2.04
N GLU A 418 31.70 -2.81 1.02
CA GLU A 418 30.31 -2.50 0.72
C GLU A 418 29.74 -3.64 -0.11
N VAL A 419 28.72 -4.32 0.42
CA VAL A 419 28.06 -5.45 -0.20
C VAL A 419 26.72 -5.01 -0.73
N GLU A 420 26.44 -5.26 -2.01
CA GLU A 420 25.14 -4.98 -2.62
C GLU A 420 24.19 -6.15 -2.36
N GLY A 421 23.32 -6.02 -1.34
CA GLY A 421 22.36 -7.06 -1.00
C GLY A 421 21.62 -6.84 0.31
N GLY A 422 20.33 -7.21 0.32
CA GLY A 422 19.43 -7.17 1.48
C GLY A 422 19.47 -8.45 2.32
N LEU A 423 18.30 -8.96 2.75
CA LEU A 423 18.17 -10.11 3.67
C LEU A 423 18.94 -11.35 3.21
N LEU A 424 18.93 -11.66 1.91
CA LEU A 424 19.62 -12.83 1.36
C LEU A 424 21.15 -12.74 1.47
N ALA A 425 21.73 -11.53 1.51
CA ALA A 425 23.16 -11.36 1.72
C ALA A 425 23.54 -11.37 3.22
N ARG A 426 22.55 -11.23 4.12
CA ARG A 426 22.75 -11.30 5.58
C ARG A 426 22.66 -12.73 6.13
N LEU A 427 21.93 -13.61 5.44
CA LEU A 427 21.80 -15.04 5.77
C LEU A 427 23.02 -15.81 5.24
#